data_AF-A0A9P3CTW0-F1
#
_entry.id   AF-A0A9P3CTW0-F1
#
_cell.length_a   1.000
_cell.length_b   1.000
_cell.length_c   1.000
_cell.angle_alpha   90.00
_cell.angle_beta   90.00
_cell.angle_gamma   90.00
#
_symmetry.space_group_name_H-M   'P 1'
#
loop_
_entity.id
_entity.type
_entity.pdbx_description
1 polymer ?
#
loop_
_entity_poly.entity_id
_entity_poly.type
_entity_poly.pdbx_seq_one_letter_code
_entity_poly.pdbx_strand_id
1 'polypeptide(L)'
;MAYTLLICLAESGFNPDAAAGTTSASGLAQYTRSTADAFKARSKSILGFEIDMSGTNVFDANIGCYGVLVAFLFNKNLALKWGFKPNDDKYWQLIYMLHHDGPGYYEDDRGKERALRFKWRKDAIDTYERVFKKNLLLLTALLKQKVETKLKLTDHEGKAIENKNYIIATVKSPDRKKPTHLSMNRNEKKEINVVFGKTNSNGESSPVHSRIGDEIITLLLPDNFKKLINTKSAGNYVVKKGDTLEKIAKRNGTSVEQLAKDNNLKNINRIAIGQELRVHKFLRHKPSNSALKDIFGSLGLDNINLDLITFSKNHTAKPKGSSSNTTSKSKSNLIELRTPVSAEAVKPKKQTKPVIEQNKTQSNGNNKTVKVDVTDGMAVIYTFQDTEYGPHDAPKVGYTVFYDHLGNKLYSFKTGSRVSSKSKKNADGPFSGFYTYIAGGKRNSKLGAAYGTTKIMTTDSRARWVHGGGSGLSDPYAEKQGWRVTMGCTRAQNIDVENLAKKITEFKKQYPKIKIKYIRDSKGTYPK
;
A
#
# COMPACT_ATOMS: atom_id res chain seq x y z
N MET A 1 -26.77 20.74 -3.61
CA MET A 1 -26.00 19.72 -4.38
C MET A 1 -26.37 19.74 -5.86
N ALA A 2 -27.63 19.47 -6.26
CA ALA A 2 -28.01 19.55 -7.68
C ALA A 2 -27.63 20.92 -8.29
N TYR A 3 -28.00 22.00 -7.60
CA TYR A 3 -27.70 23.36 -8.06
C TYR A 3 -26.20 23.64 -8.21
N THR A 4 -25.38 23.25 -7.24
CA THR A 4 -23.92 23.46 -7.27
C THR A 4 -23.24 22.67 -8.37
N LEU A 5 -23.75 21.47 -8.70
CA LEU A 5 -23.28 20.70 -9.86
C LEU A 5 -23.61 21.40 -11.18
N LEU A 6 -24.77 22.05 -11.27
CA LEU A 6 -25.17 22.80 -12.45
C LEU A 6 -24.37 24.09 -12.62
N ILE A 7 -23.92 24.73 -11.53
CA ILE A 7 -22.94 25.83 -11.60
C ILE A 7 -21.65 25.31 -12.27
N CYS A 8 -21.06 24.22 -11.79
CA CYS A 8 -19.83 23.69 -12.39
C CYS A 8 -20.01 23.32 -13.87
N LEU A 9 -21.16 22.75 -14.22
CA LEU A 9 -21.49 22.41 -15.61
C LEU A 9 -21.61 23.67 -16.49
N ALA A 10 -22.29 24.69 -16.00
CA ALA A 10 -22.52 25.94 -16.73
C ALA A 10 -21.22 26.72 -16.95
N GLU A 11 -20.39 26.82 -15.91
CA GLU A 11 -19.22 27.70 -15.90
C GLU A 11 -17.98 27.06 -16.53
N SER A 12 -17.73 25.77 -16.28
CA SER A 12 -16.49 25.13 -16.73
C SER A 12 -16.67 23.77 -17.38
N GLY A 13 -17.90 23.26 -17.49
CA GLY A 13 -18.14 21.89 -17.92
C GLY A 13 -17.46 20.85 -17.02
N PHE A 14 -17.32 21.17 -15.72
CA PHE A 14 -16.53 20.41 -14.73
C PHE A 14 -15.02 20.39 -14.97
N ASN A 15 -14.46 21.26 -15.82
CA ASN A 15 -13.02 21.41 -15.96
C ASN A 15 -12.47 22.30 -14.84
N PRO A 16 -11.66 21.80 -13.90
CA PRO A 16 -11.02 22.63 -12.88
C PRO A 16 -9.93 23.53 -13.44
N ASP A 17 -9.38 23.21 -14.61
CA ASP A 17 -8.31 23.98 -15.28
C ASP A 17 -8.87 25.07 -16.21
N ALA A 18 -10.19 25.25 -16.25
CA ALA A 18 -10.82 26.25 -17.11
C ALA A 18 -10.37 27.66 -16.74
N ALA A 19 -9.93 28.43 -17.74
CA ALA A 19 -9.63 29.84 -17.62
C ALA A 19 -10.26 30.60 -18.78
N ALA A 20 -10.95 31.69 -18.49
CA ALA A 20 -11.55 32.53 -19.51
C ALA A 20 -10.47 33.30 -20.28
N GLY A 21 -10.56 33.34 -21.61
CA GLY A 21 -9.61 34.10 -22.44
C GLY A 21 -9.78 35.62 -22.35
N THR A 22 -10.91 36.11 -21.84
CA THR A 22 -11.31 37.53 -21.85
C THR A 22 -11.34 38.18 -20.47
N THR A 23 -11.19 37.40 -19.39
CA THR A 23 -11.26 37.90 -18.00
C THR A 23 -10.31 37.11 -17.09
N SER A 24 -10.21 37.49 -15.81
CA SER A 24 -9.46 36.72 -14.81
C SER A 24 -10.21 35.48 -14.29
N ALA A 25 -11.37 35.16 -14.87
CA ALA A 25 -12.20 34.06 -14.40
C ALA A 25 -11.50 32.70 -14.57
N SER A 26 -11.44 31.90 -13.51
CA SER A 26 -10.71 30.64 -13.49
C SER A 26 -11.34 29.60 -12.56
N GLY A 27 -11.04 28.33 -12.80
CA GLY A 27 -11.48 27.23 -11.95
C GLY A 27 -12.91 26.73 -12.22
N LEU A 28 -13.36 25.82 -11.35
CA LEU A 28 -14.62 25.06 -11.50
C LEU A 28 -15.89 25.90 -11.65
N ALA A 29 -15.91 27.14 -11.14
CA ALA A 29 -17.04 28.04 -11.34
C ALA A 29 -16.63 29.44 -11.82
N GLN A 30 -15.49 29.52 -12.53
CA GLN A 30 -15.02 30.73 -13.22
C GLN A 30 -14.96 31.96 -12.30
N TYR A 31 -14.20 31.83 -11.20
CA TYR A 31 -14.02 32.91 -10.22
C TYR A 31 -13.07 33.97 -10.76
N THR A 32 -13.47 35.23 -10.72
CA THR A 32 -12.52 36.34 -10.92
C THR A 32 -11.50 36.38 -9.77
N ARG A 33 -10.33 36.99 -10.01
CA ARG A 33 -9.29 37.14 -8.97
C ARG A 33 -9.84 37.82 -7.71
N SER A 34 -10.61 38.90 -7.86
CA SER A 34 -11.24 39.60 -6.74
C SER A 34 -12.23 38.73 -5.97
N THR A 35 -12.99 37.87 -6.66
CA THR A 35 -13.93 36.94 -6.01
C THR A 35 -13.19 35.87 -5.23
N ALA A 36 -12.13 35.30 -5.81
CA ALA A 36 -11.28 34.31 -5.17
C ALA A 36 -10.64 34.87 -3.87
N ASP A 37 -10.14 36.11 -3.91
CA ASP A 37 -9.58 36.79 -2.74
C ASP A 37 -10.62 37.00 -1.65
N ALA A 38 -11.84 37.43 -2.01
CA ALA A 38 -12.95 37.60 -1.07
C ALA A 38 -13.40 36.28 -0.42
N PHE A 39 -13.24 35.14 -1.10
CA PHE A 39 -13.64 33.83 -0.57
C PHE A 39 -12.78 33.39 0.60
N LYS A 40 -11.55 33.88 0.72
CA LYS A 40 -10.70 33.64 1.89
C LYS A 40 -11.36 34.08 3.19
N ALA A 41 -11.91 35.30 3.22
CA ALA A 41 -12.63 35.80 4.38
C ALA A 41 -14.03 35.15 4.54
N ARG A 42 -14.78 35.00 3.43
CA ARG A 42 -16.18 34.52 3.46
C ARG A 42 -16.32 33.05 3.82
N SER A 43 -15.36 32.22 3.43
CA SER A 43 -15.38 30.77 3.70
C SER A 43 -15.39 30.45 5.19
N LYS A 44 -14.68 31.22 6.02
CA LYS A 44 -14.68 31.02 7.47
C LYS A 44 -16.06 31.08 8.09
N SER A 45 -16.88 32.06 7.71
CA SER A 45 -18.24 32.21 8.27
C SER A 45 -19.22 31.21 7.68
N ILE A 46 -19.06 30.82 6.42
CA ILE A 46 -19.99 29.94 5.69
C ILE A 46 -19.70 28.46 5.93
N LEU A 47 -18.42 28.07 5.92
CA LEU A 47 -17.96 26.68 5.99
C LEU A 47 -17.32 26.32 7.34
N GLY A 48 -16.98 27.32 8.16
CA GLY A 48 -16.27 27.12 9.43
C GLY A 48 -14.74 27.03 9.30
N PHE A 49 -14.18 27.22 8.10
CA PHE A 49 -12.74 27.26 7.85
C PHE A 49 -12.42 28.15 6.64
N GLU A 50 -11.18 28.66 6.60
CA GLU A 50 -10.70 29.52 5.51
C GLU A 50 -10.24 28.68 4.31
N ILE A 51 -10.54 29.13 3.10
CA ILE A 51 -10.01 28.59 1.85
C ILE A 51 -9.11 29.62 1.17
N ASP A 52 -7.98 29.18 0.62
CA ASP A 52 -7.10 30.05 -0.16
C ASP A 52 -7.22 29.69 -1.65
N MET A 53 -7.86 30.56 -2.42
CA MET A 53 -8.06 30.38 -3.87
C MET A 53 -7.11 31.26 -4.70
N SER A 54 -6.08 31.86 -4.09
CA SER A 54 -5.16 32.75 -4.79
C SER A 54 -4.20 31.99 -5.72
N GLY A 55 -3.72 32.68 -6.75
CA GLY A 55 -2.75 32.14 -7.70
C GLY A 55 -3.26 30.86 -8.38
N THR A 56 -2.46 29.79 -8.30
CA THR A 56 -2.79 28.50 -8.92
C THR A 56 -3.76 27.65 -8.09
N ASN A 57 -4.04 28.03 -6.83
CA ASN A 57 -4.95 27.27 -5.97
C ASN A 57 -6.40 27.29 -6.49
N VAL A 58 -6.77 28.28 -7.31
CA VAL A 58 -8.08 28.34 -7.98
C VAL A 58 -8.33 27.13 -8.89
N PHE A 59 -7.27 26.50 -9.40
CA PHE A 59 -7.33 25.31 -10.27
C PHE A 59 -7.32 24.00 -9.48
N ASP A 60 -7.08 24.03 -8.16
CA ASP A 60 -7.24 22.82 -7.33
C ASP A 60 -8.73 22.46 -7.24
N ALA A 61 -9.09 21.26 -7.67
CA ALA A 61 -10.48 20.82 -7.73
C ALA A 61 -11.17 20.77 -6.35
N ASN A 62 -10.44 20.46 -5.26
CA ASN A 62 -11.03 20.41 -3.92
C ASN A 62 -11.30 21.82 -3.39
N ILE A 63 -10.31 22.71 -3.52
CA ILE A 63 -10.43 24.12 -3.17
C ILE A 63 -11.55 24.76 -4.01
N GLY A 64 -11.55 24.50 -5.31
CA GLY A 64 -12.59 24.94 -6.25
C GLY A 64 -13.99 24.48 -5.84
N CYS A 65 -14.16 23.23 -5.38
CA CYS A 65 -15.45 22.73 -4.88
C CYS A 65 -15.93 23.49 -3.63
N TYR A 66 -15.03 23.80 -2.69
CA TYR A 66 -15.40 24.66 -1.55
C TYR A 66 -15.77 26.07 -2.00
N GLY A 67 -15.06 26.61 -3.00
CA GLY A 67 -15.43 27.85 -3.67
C GLY A 67 -16.86 27.84 -4.21
N VAL A 68 -17.29 26.73 -4.85
CA VAL A 68 -18.65 26.60 -5.41
C VAL A 68 -19.68 26.68 -4.29
N LEU A 69 -19.40 25.99 -3.17
CA LEU A 69 -20.28 26.01 -1.99
C LEU A 69 -20.36 27.40 -1.38
N VAL A 70 -19.24 28.10 -1.25
CA VAL A 70 -19.19 29.48 -0.75
C VAL A 70 -20.00 30.40 -1.65
N ALA A 71 -19.78 30.38 -2.96
CA ALA A 71 -20.51 31.17 -3.94
C ALA A 71 -22.02 30.92 -3.85
N PHE A 72 -22.42 29.65 -3.89
CA PHE A 72 -23.82 29.24 -3.83
C PHE A 72 -24.48 29.66 -2.52
N LEU A 73 -23.87 29.38 -1.37
CA LEU A 73 -24.46 29.69 -0.06
C LEU A 73 -24.51 31.19 0.20
N PHE A 74 -23.49 31.93 -0.24
CA PHE A 74 -23.48 33.39 -0.18
C PHE A 74 -24.64 33.98 -0.99
N ASN A 75 -24.76 33.62 -2.27
CA ASN A 75 -25.80 34.14 -3.16
C ASN A 75 -27.21 33.70 -2.71
N LYS A 76 -27.35 32.47 -2.22
CA LYS A 76 -28.59 31.97 -1.62
C LYS A 76 -29.01 32.82 -0.41
N ASN A 77 -28.08 33.12 0.50
CA ASN A 77 -28.36 33.95 1.66
C ASN A 77 -28.71 35.39 1.26
N LEU A 78 -28.07 35.93 0.23
CA LEU A 78 -28.40 37.25 -0.31
C LEU A 78 -29.81 37.29 -0.90
N ALA A 79 -30.19 36.29 -1.70
CA ALA A 79 -31.55 36.17 -2.24
C ALA A 79 -32.61 36.15 -1.13
N LEU A 80 -32.38 35.39 -0.05
CA LEU A 80 -33.27 35.36 1.11
C LEU A 80 -33.35 36.72 1.81
N LYS A 81 -32.22 37.42 1.99
CA LYS A 81 -32.19 38.79 2.55
C LYS A 81 -32.94 39.79 1.69
N TRP A 82 -33.00 39.57 0.38
CA TRP A 82 -33.76 40.40 -0.56
C TRP A 82 -35.25 40.00 -0.65
N GLY A 83 -35.70 39.06 0.17
CA GLY A 83 -37.11 38.68 0.29
C GLY A 83 -37.57 37.55 -0.64
N PHE A 84 -36.68 37.01 -1.48
CA PHE A 84 -37.03 35.88 -2.33
C PHE A 84 -37.07 34.59 -1.51
N LYS A 85 -38.10 33.76 -1.74
CA LYS A 85 -38.32 32.49 -1.07
C LYS A 85 -38.02 31.32 -2.01
N PRO A 86 -37.61 30.15 -1.50
CA PRO A 86 -37.31 28.97 -2.33
C PRO A 86 -38.40 28.50 -3.30
N ASN A 87 -39.66 28.88 -3.03
CA ASN A 87 -40.82 28.52 -3.85
C ASN A 87 -41.16 29.59 -4.91
N ASP A 88 -40.48 30.74 -4.92
CA ASP A 88 -40.71 31.76 -5.94
C ASP A 88 -40.11 31.30 -7.27
N ASP A 89 -40.83 31.50 -8.38
CA ASP A 89 -40.41 31.08 -9.74
C ASP A 89 -39.01 31.55 -10.10
N LYS A 90 -38.64 32.72 -9.59
CA LYS A 90 -37.42 33.44 -9.90
C LYS A 90 -36.29 33.22 -8.88
N TYR A 91 -36.54 32.55 -7.76
CA TYR A 91 -35.55 32.39 -6.69
C TYR A 91 -34.28 31.66 -7.16
N TRP A 92 -34.45 30.53 -7.84
CA TRP A 92 -33.30 29.77 -8.35
C TRP A 92 -32.61 30.51 -9.48
N GLN A 93 -33.35 31.20 -10.34
CA GLN A 93 -32.75 32.03 -11.39
C GLN A 93 -31.85 33.12 -10.78
N LEU A 94 -32.35 33.82 -9.77
CA LEU A 94 -31.60 34.88 -9.07
C LEU A 94 -30.24 34.40 -8.55
N ILE A 95 -30.19 33.20 -7.95
CA ILE A 95 -28.94 32.67 -7.38
C ILE A 95 -27.87 32.51 -8.46
N TYR A 96 -28.23 32.06 -9.67
CA TYR A 96 -27.28 31.94 -10.78
C TYR A 96 -26.92 33.31 -11.36
N MET A 97 -27.88 34.22 -11.49
CA MET A 97 -27.60 35.57 -11.95
C MET A 97 -26.59 36.29 -11.05
N LEU A 98 -26.73 36.15 -9.73
CA LEU A 98 -25.77 36.67 -8.75
C LEU A 98 -24.39 36.01 -8.86
N HIS A 99 -24.33 34.73 -9.24
CA HIS A 99 -23.06 34.05 -9.49
C HIS A 99 -22.37 34.62 -10.73
N HIS A 100 -23.11 34.72 -11.83
CA HIS A 100 -22.57 35.10 -13.14
C HIS A 100 -22.23 36.59 -13.26
N ASP A 101 -23.13 37.48 -12.81
CA ASP A 101 -22.96 38.95 -12.92
C ASP A 101 -22.29 39.57 -11.69
N GLY A 102 -22.22 38.80 -10.60
CA GLY A 102 -21.65 39.24 -9.33
C GLY A 102 -22.63 40.10 -8.51
N PRO A 103 -22.71 39.88 -7.19
CA PRO A 103 -23.59 40.66 -6.31
C PRO A 103 -23.06 42.09 -6.10
N GLY A 104 -21.75 42.31 -6.21
CA GLY A 104 -21.09 43.60 -6.03
C GLY A 104 -21.51 44.67 -7.04
N TYR A 105 -21.93 44.25 -8.23
CA TYR A 105 -22.49 45.16 -9.25
C TYR A 105 -23.85 45.76 -8.82
N TYR A 106 -24.46 45.20 -7.76
CA TYR A 106 -25.81 45.53 -7.30
C TYR A 106 -25.86 45.96 -5.81
N GLU A 107 -24.74 46.44 -5.27
CA GLU A 107 -24.65 46.89 -3.87
C GLU A 107 -25.26 48.29 -3.64
N ASP A 108 -25.48 49.10 -4.69
CA ASP A 108 -26.25 50.35 -4.60
C ASP A 108 -27.77 50.11 -4.75
N ASP A 109 -28.60 51.03 -4.24
CA ASP A 109 -30.07 50.88 -4.25
C ASP A 109 -30.63 50.66 -5.66
N ARG A 110 -30.04 51.32 -6.67
CA ARG A 110 -30.42 51.18 -8.09
C ARG A 110 -30.04 49.83 -8.67
N GLY A 111 -28.92 49.26 -8.26
CA GLY A 111 -28.46 47.93 -8.60
C GLY A 111 -29.38 46.87 -8.02
N LYS A 112 -29.63 46.92 -6.71
CA LYS A 112 -30.60 46.05 -6.05
C LYS A 112 -31.97 46.13 -6.72
N GLU A 113 -32.44 47.32 -7.08
CA GLU A 113 -33.70 47.51 -7.79
C GLU A 113 -33.69 46.89 -9.20
N ARG A 114 -32.59 47.03 -9.97
CA ARG A 114 -32.45 46.36 -11.28
C ARG A 114 -32.48 44.83 -11.16
N ALA A 115 -31.81 44.28 -10.15
CA ALA A 115 -31.82 42.85 -9.85
C ALA A 115 -33.24 42.37 -9.47
N LEU A 116 -33.97 43.15 -8.66
CA LEU A 116 -35.37 42.87 -8.28
C LEU A 116 -36.32 42.93 -9.49
N ARG A 117 -36.09 43.87 -10.42
CA ARG A 117 -36.79 43.96 -11.71
C ARG A 117 -36.33 42.91 -12.73
N PHE A 118 -35.38 42.04 -12.37
CA PHE A 118 -34.85 40.95 -13.20
C PHE A 118 -34.17 41.40 -14.51
N LYS A 119 -33.50 42.56 -14.47
CA LYS A 119 -32.68 43.04 -15.58
C LYS A 119 -31.26 42.47 -15.47
N TRP A 120 -30.99 41.38 -16.19
CA TRP A 120 -29.72 40.65 -16.19
C TRP A 120 -29.12 40.55 -17.59
N ARG A 121 -27.83 40.21 -17.69
CA ARG A 121 -27.21 39.99 -18.99
C ARG A 121 -27.88 38.82 -19.74
N LYS A 122 -28.00 38.96 -21.06
CA LYS A 122 -28.69 37.99 -21.94
C LYS A 122 -28.03 36.61 -21.90
N ASP A 123 -26.70 36.57 -21.93
CA ASP A 123 -25.88 35.34 -21.85
C ASP A 123 -26.11 34.58 -20.53
N ALA A 124 -26.26 35.30 -19.41
CA ALA A 124 -26.60 34.72 -18.12
C ALA A 124 -27.98 34.02 -18.17
N ILE A 125 -29.00 34.72 -18.69
CA ILE A 125 -30.36 34.20 -18.83
C ILE A 125 -30.38 32.98 -19.75
N ASP A 126 -29.76 33.08 -20.92
CA ASP A 126 -29.70 32.00 -21.91
C ASP A 126 -29.00 30.76 -21.31
N THR A 127 -27.95 30.95 -20.52
CA THR A 127 -27.27 29.86 -19.82
C THR A 127 -28.14 29.23 -18.73
N TYR A 128 -28.89 30.02 -17.95
CA TYR A 128 -29.83 29.50 -16.96
C TYR A 128 -30.93 28.64 -17.59
N GLU A 129 -31.56 29.16 -18.66
CA GLU A 129 -32.63 28.45 -19.37
C GLU A 129 -32.13 27.13 -19.97
N ARG A 130 -30.92 27.14 -20.56
CA ARG A 130 -30.29 25.97 -21.16
C ARG A 130 -29.81 24.94 -20.14
N VAL A 131 -29.15 25.37 -19.07
CA VAL A 131 -28.45 24.47 -18.13
C VAL A 131 -29.25 24.18 -16.89
N PHE A 132 -29.94 25.15 -16.30
CA PHE A 132 -30.57 25.00 -14.98
C PHE A 132 -32.04 24.60 -15.06
N LYS A 133 -32.87 25.33 -15.82
CA LYS A 133 -34.33 25.22 -15.74
C LYS A 133 -34.86 23.79 -15.89
N LYS A 134 -34.32 23.04 -16.86
CA LYS A 134 -34.71 21.63 -17.09
C LYS A 134 -33.94 20.66 -16.19
N ASN A 135 -32.66 20.88 -15.98
CA ASN A 135 -31.80 19.89 -15.32
C ASN A 135 -31.89 19.94 -13.79
N LEU A 136 -32.33 21.05 -13.18
CA LEU A 136 -32.39 21.16 -11.72
C LEU A 136 -33.39 20.18 -11.12
N LEU A 137 -34.60 20.08 -11.70
CA LEU A 137 -35.61 19.12 -11.27
C LEU A 137 -35.17 17.68 -11.54
N LEU A 138 -34.66 17.41 -12.75
CA LEU A 138 -34.18 16.10 -13.17
C LEU A 138 -33.06 15.59 -12.26
N LEU A 139 -32.05 16.43 -12.00
CA LEU A 139 -30.91 16.08 -11.16
C LEU A 139 -31.34 15.93 -9.70
N THR A 140 -32.27 16.74 -9.21
CA THR A 140 -32.82 16.60 -7.85
C THR A 140 -33.58 15.27 -7.70
N ALA A 141 -34.34 14.86 -8.72
CA ALA A 141 -34.99 13.55 -8.74
C ALA A 141 -33.96 12.41 -8.82
N LEU A 142 -32.93 12.55 -9.67
CA LEU A 142 -31.85 11.59 -9.83
C LEU A 142 -31.13 11.33 -8.49
N LEU A 143 -30.77 12.38 -7.75
CA LEU A 143 -30.10 12.28 -6.45
C LEU A 143 -30.95 11.57 -5.37
N LYS A 144 -32.24 11.34 -5.60
CA LYS A 144 -33.11 10.57 -4.70
C LYS A 144 -33.22 9.09 -5.08
N GLN A 145 -32.77 8.71 -6.28
CA GLN A 145 -32.89 7.33 -6.76
C GLN A 145 -31.89 6.40 -6.05
N LYS A 146 -32.32 5.16 -5.85
CA LYS A 146 -31.46 4.08 -5.37
C LYS A 146 -30.65 3.50 -6.53
N VAL A 147 -29.41 3.15 -6.24
CA VAL A 147 -28.49 2.51 -7.18
C VAL A 147 -27.85 1.30 -6.51
N GLU A 148 -27.65 0.26 -7.32
CA GLU A 148 -26.82 -0.89 -6.96
C GLU A 148 -25.36 -0.57 -7.27
N THR A 149 -24.45 -0.84 -6.34
CA THR A 149 -23.00 -0.65 -6.49
C THR A 149 -22.25 -1.90 -6.07
N LYS A 150 -21.18 -2.24 -6.79
CA LYS A 150 -20.26 -3.34 -6.42
C LYS A 150 -18.82 -2.83 -6.33
N LEU A 151 -18.02 -3.44 -5.47
CA LEU A 151 -16.56 -3.33 -5.51
C LEU A 151 -16.02 -4.21 -6.65
N LYS A 152 -15.05 -3.69 -7.40
CA LYS A 152 -14.17 -4.46 -8.29
C LYS A 152 -12.73 -4.29 -7.80
N LEU A 153 -12.12 -5.37 -7.32
CA LEU A 153 -10.76 -5.40 -6.81
C LEU A 153 -9.82 -6.04 -7.82
N THR A 154 -8.81 -5.29 -8.24
CA THR A 154 -7.75 -5.74 -9.14
C THR A 154 -6.36 -5.50 -8.57
N ASP A 155 -5.37 -6.17 -9.12
CA ASP A 155 -3.97 -5.93 -8.82
C ASP A 155 -3.34 -4.82 -9.68
N HIS A 156 -2.05 -4.61 -9.49
CA HIS A 156 -1.27 -3.63 -10.25
C HIS A 156 -1.15 -3.95 -11.75
N GLU A 157 -1.63 -5.08 -12.23
CA GLU A 157 -1.69 -5.45 -13.66
C GLU A 157 -3.13 -5.45 -14.19
N GLY A 158 -4.12 -5.19 -13.34
CA GLY A 158 -5.54 -5.18 -13.68
C GLY A 158 -6.22 -6.55 -13.54
N LYS A 159 -5.53 -7.55 -13.02
CA LYS A 159 -6.07 -8.89 -12.78
C LYS A 159 -6.95 -8.92 -11.53
N ALA A 160 -8.09 -9.61 -11.63
CA ALA A 160 -9.05 -9.77 -10.54
C ALA A 160 -8.44 -10.46 -9.30
N ILE A 161 -8.72 -9.89 -8.12
CA ILE A 161 -8.30 -10.46 -6.84
C ILE A 161 -9.46 -11.18 -6.18
N GLU A 162 -9.41 -12.51 -6.20
CA GLU A 162 -10.40 -13.40 -5.59
C GLU A 162 -10.14 -13.64 -4.09
N ASN A 163 -11.20 -13.98 -3.35
CA ASN A 163 -11.16 -14.43 -1.95
C ASN A 163 -10.69 -13.38 -0.93
N LYS A 164 -10.64 -12.10 -1.30
CA LYS A 164 -10.24 -11.02 -0.41
C LYS A 164 -11.38 -10.61 0.52
N ASN A 165 -11.13 -10.62 1.82
CA ASN A 165 -12.09 -10.14 2.82
C ASN A 165 -12.36 -8.64 2.62
N TYR A 166 -13.63 -8.28 2.48
CA TYR A 166 -14.09 -6.91 2.37
C TYR A 166 -15.23 -6.62 3.36
N ILE A 167 -15.35 -5.35 3.73
CA ILE A 167 -16.55 -4.78 4.33
C ILE A 167 -17.01 -3.64 3.43
N ILE A 168 -18.30 -3.61 3.10
CA ILE A 168 -18.93 -2.44 2.48
C ILE A 168 -20.04 -1.97 3.41
N ALA A 169 -19.97 -0.71 3.81
CA ALA A 169 -20.97 -0.07 4.65
C ALA A 169 -21.70 1.01 3.87
N THR A 170 -23.03 1.02 4.02
CA THR A 170 -23.96 1.98 3.42
C THR A 170 -24.93 2.49 4.47
N VAL A 171 -25.61 3.58 4.18
CA VAL A 171 -26.66 4.11 5.04
C VAL A 171 -27.91 3.25 4.87
N LYS A 172 -28.44 2.69 5.96
CA LYS A 172 -29.66 1.85 5.93
C LYS A 172 -30.92 2.71 5.72
N SER A 173 -31.02 3.80 6.47
CA SER A 173 -32.17 4.70 6.48
C SER A 173 -31.74 6.12 6.12
N PRO A 174 -31.62 6.43 4.82
CA PRO A 174 -30.95 7.65 4.39
C PRO A 174 -31.90 8.86 4.43
N ASP A 175 -31.36 10.04 4.76
CA ASP A 175 -32.12 11.27 5.00
C ASP A 175 -32.97 11.65 3.78
N ARG A 176 -34.28 11.80 3.93
CA ARG A 176 -35.22 12.07 2.82
C ARG A 176 -34.92 13.35 2.02
N LYS A 177 -34.22 14.32 2.60
CA LYS A 177 -33.95 15.64 2.03
C LYS A 177 -32.56 15.75 1.38
N LYS A 178 -31.58 14.98 1.84
CA LYS A 178 -30.19 15.12 1.37
C LYS A 178 -29.41 13.80 1.37
N PRO A 179 -28.33 13.71 0.57
CA PRO A 179 -27.37 12.63 0.68
C PRO A 179 -26.80 12.51 2.10
N THR A 180 -26.59 11.27 2.54
CA THR A 180 -26.14 10.97 3.90
C THR A 180 -24.70 10.46 3.88
N HIS A 181 -23.85 11.13 4.66
CA HIS A 181 -22.46 10.74 4.86
C HIS A 181 -22.31 9.99 6.19
N LEU A 182 -21.68 8.81 6.16
CA LEU A 182 -21.30 8.04 7.34
C LEU A 182 -20.12 8.68 8.08
N SER A 183 -19.17 9.29 7.35
CA SER A 183 -17.90 9.75 7.92
C SER A 183 -17.93 11.16 8.54
N MET A 184 -18.95 11.99 8.27
CA MET A 184 -18.91 13.42 8.65
C MET A 184 -19.55 13.74 10.01
N ASN A 185 -20.62 13.05 10.41
CA ASN A 185 -21.34 13.38 11.64
C ASN A 185 -20.82 12.53 12.81
N ARG A 186 -19.67 12.95 13.35
CA ARG A 186 -19.05 12.30 14.51
C ARG A 186 -20.04 12.40 15.68
N ASN A 187 -20.29 11.28 16.37
CA ASN A 187 -21.20 11.14 17.53
C ASN A 187 -22.70 11.01 17.22
N GLU A 188 -23.13 11.05 15.95
CA GLU A 188 -24.51 10.71 15.58
C GLU A 188 -24.61 9.22 15.26
N LYS A 189 -25.42 8.47 16.01
CA LYS A 189 -25.66 7.05 15.74
C LYS A 189 -26.50 6.91 14.47
N LYS A 190 -25.92 6.38 13.40
CA LYS A 190 -26.62 6.16 12.13
C LYS A 190 -27.00 4.71 11.96
N GLU A 191 -28.17 4.46 11.41
CA GLU A 191 -28.50 3.13 10.95
C GLU A 191 -27.66 2.78 9.72
N ILE A 192 -26.79 1.81 9.87
CA ILE A 192 -25.90 1.34 8.81
C ILE A 192 -26.34 -0.04 8.32
N ASN A 193 -26.11 -0.27 7.04
CA ASN A 193 -26.17 -1.59 6.43
C ASN A 193 -24.74 -2.01 6.09
N VAL A 194 -24.31 -3.14 6.63
CA VAL A 194 -22.93 -3.62 6.49
C VAL A 194 -22.93 -4.98 5.82
N VAL A 195 -22.24 -5.08 4.70
CA VAL A 195 -22.00 -6.32 3.97
C VAL A 195 -20.55 -6.73 4.21
N PHE A 196 -20.37 -7.85 4.91
CA PHE A 196 -19.07 -8.50 5.06
C PHE A 196 -19.01 -9.74 4.17
N GLY A 197 -17.94 -9.88 3.39
CA GLY A 197 -17.81 -11.01 2.47
C GLY A 197 -16.41 -11.16 1.89
N LYS A 198 -16.31 -12.03 0.88
CA LYS A 198 -15.10 -12.25 0.10
C LYS A 198 -15.35 -11.94 -1.37
N THR A 199 -14.38 -11.36 -2.05
CA THR A 199 -14.47 -11.14 -3.49
C THR A 199 -14.59 -12.47 -4.25
N ASN A 200 -15.41 -12.50 -5.29
CA ASN A 200 -15.56 -13.69 -6.16
C ASN A 200 -14.36 -13.83 -7.13
N SER A 201 -14.41 -14.82 -8.03
CA SER A 201 -13.38 -15.07 -9.05
C SER A 201 -13.12 -13.88 -9.99
N ASN A 202 -14.11 -13.00 -10.17
CA ASN A 202 -13.99 -11.76 -10.91
C ASN A 202 -13.45 -10.61 -10.04
N GLY A 203 -13.09 -10.84 -8.78
CA GLY A 203 -12.66 -9.80 -7.86
C GLY A 203 -13.79 -8.87 -7.42
N GLU A 204 -15.05 -9.32 -7.53
CA GLU A 204 -16.23 -8.51 -7.26
C GLU A 204 -16.83 -8.80 -5.89
N SER A 205 -17.37 -7.78 -5.23
CA SER A 205 -18.21 -7.95 -4.04
C SER A 205 -19.65 -8.33 -4.40
N SER A 206 -20.39 -8.75 -3.38
CA SER A 206 -21.85 -8.70 -3.43
C SER A 206 -22.31 -7.24 -3.65
N PRO A 207 -23.44 -7.04 -4.35
CA PRO A 207 -23.99 -5.71 -4.53
C PRO A 207 -24.46 -5.08 -3.22
N VAL A 208 -24.29 -3.77 -3.11
CA VAL A 208 -24.92 -2.94 -2.09
C VAL A 208 -25.84 -1.91 -2.72
N HIS A 209 -26.86 -1.51 -1.99
CA HIS A 209 -27.80 -0.49 -2.44
C HIS A 209 -27.58 0.79 -1.63
N SER A 210 -27.59 1.94 -2.32
CA SER A 210 -27.47 3.27 -1.72
C SER A 210 -28.22 4.27 -2.61
N ARG A 211 -28.58 5.46 -2.11
CA ARG A 211 -29.08 6.49 -3.03
C ARG A 211 -27.92 7.23 -3.65
N ILE A 212 -28.12 7.74 -4.85
CA ILE A 212 -27.11 8.53 -5.55
C ILE A 212 -26.68 9.71 -4.66
N GLY A 213 -25.37 9.87 -4.46
CA GLY A 213 -24.80 10.86 -3.57
C GLY A 213 -24.54 10.37 -2.15
N ASP A 214 -25.19 9.31 -1.67
CA ASP A 214 -24.90 8.76 -0.34
C ASP A 214 -23.47 8.18 -0.30
N GLU A 215 -22.88 8.19 0.89
CA GLU A 215 -21.54 7.63 1.10
C GLU A 215 -21.57 6.11 1.21
N ILE A 216 -20.64 5.46 0.51
CA ILE A 216 -20.31 4.05 0.60
C ILE A 216 -18.89 3.95 1.15
N ILE A 217 -18.72 3.26 2.28
CA ILE A 217 -17.40 3.00 2.85
C ILE A 217 -16.99 1.58 2.48
N THR A 218 -15.85 1.42 1.84
CA THR A 218 -15.26 0.11 1.52
C THR A 218 -14.00 -0.08 2.34
N LEU A 219 -13.90 -1.20 3.07
CA LEU A 219 -12.72 -1.63 3.83
C LEU A 219 -12.24 -2.99 3.31
N LEU A 220 -10.93 -3.20 3.27
CA LEU A 220 -10.33 -4.52 3.03
C LEU A 220 -9.61 -5.00 4.29
N LEU A 221 -9.79 -6.27 4.63
CA LEU A 221 -9.16 -6.91 5.78
C LEU A 221 -8.15 -7.97 5.34
N PRO A 222 -7.13 -8.31 6.17
CA PRO A 222 -6.24 -9.43 5.89
C PRO A 222 -7.00 -10.75 6.04
N ASP A 223 -6.49 -11.81 5.43
CA ASP A 223 -7.19 -13.10 5.39
C ASP A 223 -7.29 -13.75 6.77
N ASN A 224 -6.29 -13.48 7.62
CA ASN A 224 -6.18 -13.94 8.99
C ASN A 224 -6.73 -12.95 10.03
N PHE A 225 -7.55 -11.96 9.64
CA PHE A 225 -8.03 -10.91 10.55
C PHE A 225 -8.67 -11.47 11.84
N LYS A 226 -9.42 -12.59 11.76
CA LYS A 226 -10.00 -13.27 12.93
C LYS A 226 -8.97 -13.66 13.99
N LYS A 227 -7.78 -14.11 13.56
CA LYS A 227 -6.67 -14.45 14.46
C LYS A 227 -6.00 -13.19 15.04
N LEU A 228 -5.98 -12.11 14.27
CA LEU A 228 -5.31 -10.86 14.62
C LEU A 228 -6.15 -9.95 15.54
N ILE A 229 -7.47 -10.15 15.61
CA ILE A 229 -8.35 -9.40 16.53
C ILE A 229 -7.96 -9.63 18.00
N ASN A 230 -7.41 -10.80 18.33
CA ASN A 230 -7.02 -11.16 19.70
C ASN A 230 -5.55 -10.85 20.03
N THR A 231 -4.81 -10.25 19.08
CA THR A 231 -3.41 -9.84 19.31
C THR A 231 -3.35 -8.33 19.56
N LYS A 232 -2.81 -7.91 20.71
CA LYS A 232 -2.54 -6.49 20.99
C LYS A 232 -1.68 -5.88 19.86
N SER A 233 -2.13 -4.77 19.28
CA SER A 233 -1.37 -4.03 18.26
C SER A 233 -0.13 -3.41 18.87
N ALA A 234 1.02 -3.62 18.23
CA ALA A 234 2.13 -2.68 18.32
C ALA A 234 1.96 -1.66 17.17
N GLY A 235 1.41 -0.48 17.48
CA GLY A 235 1.28 0.65 16.54
C GLY A 235 2.62 1.30 16.13
N ASN A 236 3.73 0.60 16.35
CA ASN A 236 5.09 1.08 16.12
C ASN A 236 5.78 0.19 15.10
N TYR A 237 6.25 0.80 14.01
CA TYR A 237 7.14 0.18 13.04
C TYR A 237 8.59 0.40 13.47
N VAL A 238 9.29 -0.68 13.80
CA VAL A 238 10.73 -0.61 14.07
C VAL A 238 11.47 -0.56 12.73
N VAL A 239 12.15 0.55 12.45
CA VAL A 239 12.96 0.76 11.24
C VAL A 239 13.99 -0.34 11.11
N LYS A 240 14.01 -1.02 9.96
CA LYS A 240 14.93 -2.14 9.67
C LYS A 240 16.05 -1.68 8.74
N LYS A 241 17.15 -2.43 8.73
CA LYS A 241 18.28 -2.16 7.83
C LYS A 241 17.81 -2.16 6.37
N GLY A 242 18.09 -1.08 5.65
CA GLY A 242 17.71 -0.91 4.24
C GLY A 242 16.35 -0.23 4.03
N ASP A 243 15.63 0.08 5.09
CA ASP A 243 14.46 0.95 5.02
C ASP A 243 14.87 2.40 4.75
N THR A 244 14.07 3.07 3.94
CA THR A 244 14.05 4.53 3.82
C THR A 244 12.68 5.02 4.28
N LEU A 245 12.59 6.28 4.72
CA LEU A 245 11.31 6.85 5.12
C LEU A 245 10.27 6.74 3.99
N GLU A 246 10.70 6.89 2.74
CA GLU A 246 9.92 6.65 1.52
C GLU A 246 9.41 5.20 1.39
N LYS A 247 10.28 4.19 1.56
CA LYS A 247 9.87 2.79 1.49
C LYS A 247 8.89 2.43 2.60
N ILE A 248 9.11 2.95 3.81
CA ILE A 248 8.22 2.75 4.96
C ILE A 248 6.87 3.42 4.68
N ALA A 249 6.89 4.68 4.24
CA ALA A 249 5.68 5.43 3.91
C ALA A 249 4.86 4.72 2.83
N LYS A 250 5.49 4.33 1.72
CA LYS A 250 4.86 3.61 0.61
C LYS A 250 4.25 2.27 1.03
N ARG A 251 4.99 1.44 1.80
CA ARG A 251 4.49 0.14 2.29
C ARG A 251 3.27 0.29 3.20
N ASN A 252 3.20 1.40 3.91
CA ASN A 252 2.12 1.70 4.83
C ASN A 252 1.13 2.72 4.24
N GLY A 253 1.18 2.99 2.94
CA GLY A 253 0.23 3.87 2.25
C GLY A 253 0.27 5.35 2.66
N THR A 254 1.22 5.81 3.49
CA THR A 254 1.39 7.21 3.94
C THR A 254 2.39 8.00 3.09
N SER A 255 2.46 9.32 3.31
CA SER A 255 3.47 10.19 2.68
C SER A 255 4.70 10.31 3.58
N VAL A 256 5.84 10.68 2.99
CA VAL A 256 7.09 10.88 3.72
C VAL A 256 6.96 12.04 4.69
N GLU A 257 6.30 13.12 4.26
CA GLU A 257 6.06 14.34 5.04
C GLU A 257 5.13 14.06 6.22
N GLN A 258 4.05 13.31 6.01
CA GLN A 258 3.14 12.94 7.09
C GLN A 258 3.82 11.99 8.08
N LEU A 259 4.54 10.98 7.59
CA LEU A 259 5.29 10.06 8.43
C LEU A 259 6.39 10.78 9.25
N ALA A 260 7.05 11.76 8.65
CA ALA A 260 8.02 12.61 9.34
C ALA A 260 7.36 13.45 10.43
N LYS A 261 6.21 14.08 10.12
CA LYS A 261 5.44 14.90 11.05
C LYS A 261 4.92 14.10 12.24
N ASP A 262 4.36 12.91 12.01
CA ASP A 262 3.83 12.01 13.04
C ASP A 262 4.92 11.55 14.03
N ASN A 263 6.17 11.57 13.59
CA ASN A 263 7.33 11.13 14.34
C ASN A 263 8.29 12.26 14.72
N ASN A 264 7.90 13.52 14.52
CA ASN A 264 8.71 14.72 14.79
C ASN A 264 10.13 14.66 14.18
N LEU A 265 10.26 14.10 12.97
CA LEU A 265 11.54 13.97 12.28
C LEU A 265 11.97 15.32 11.70
N LYS A 266 13.06 15.88 12.22
CA LYS A 266 13.65 17.14 11.69
C LYS A 266 14.30 16.97 10.32
N ASN A 267 14.69 15.75 9.95
CA ASN A 267 15.31 15.46 8.67
C ASN A 267 14.73 14.16 8.09
N ILE A 268 13.94 14.28 7.01
CA ILE A 268 13.24 13.18 6.35
C ILE A 268 14.18 12.12 5.74
N ASN A 269 15.45 12.49 5.51
CA ASN A 269 16.48 11.60 4.98
C ASN A 269 17.26 10.86 6.07
N ARG A 270 16.94 11.06 7.36
CA ARG A 270 17.62 10.42 8.49
C ARG A 270 16.62 9.68 9.37
N ILE A 271 16.65 8.35 9.25
CA ILE A 271 16.05 7.41 10.20
C ILE A 271 17.09 6.37 10.62
N ALA A 272 17.08 5.98 11.89
CA ALA A 272 18.02 5.02 12.44
C ALA A 272 17.42 3.61 12.47
N ILE A 273 18.25 2.59 12.23
CA ILE A 273 17.84 1.19 12.42
C ILE A 273 17.48 1.00 13.90
N GLY A 274 16.35 0.35 14.17
CA GLY A 274 15.81 0.18 15.52
C GLY A 274 14.98 1.35 16.01
N GLN A 275 14.92 2.47 15.27
CA GLN A 275 14.02 3.57 15.59
C GLN A 275 12.58 3.11 15.45
N GLU A 276 11.79 3.30 16.49
CA GLU A 276 10.34 3.11 16.42
C GLU A 276 9.70 4.32 15.75
N LEU A 277 9.03 4.07 14.64
CA LEU A 277 8.18 5.03 13.96
C LEU A 277 6.73 4.68 14.24
N ARG A 278 5.95 5.64 14.71
CA ARG A 278 4.50 5.63 14.63
C ARG A 278 4.13 5.67 13.15
N VAL A 279 3.74 4.53 12.61
CA VAL A 279 3.34 4.45 11.21
C VAL A 279 1.85 4.28 11.16
N HIS A 280 1.16 5.40 10.92
CA HIS A 280 -0.25 5.34 10.58
C HIS A 280 -0.39 4.94 9.12
N LYS A 281 -1.21 3.92 8.88
CA LYS A 281 -1.59 3.59 7.51
C LYS A 281 -2.38 4.78 6.96
N PHE A 282 -1.84 5.53 6.00
CA PHE A 282 -2.61 6.60 5.38
C PHE A 282 -3.58 5.96 4.40
N LEU A 283 -4.69 5.61 5.00
CA LEU A 283 -5.93 5.39 4.33
C LEU A 283 -6.33 6.75 3.73
N ARG A 284 -6.04 6.98 2.44
CA ARG A 284 -6.55 8.17 1.73
C ARG A 284 -8.07 8.15 1.90
N HIS A 285 -8.61 9.10 2.67
CA HIS A 285 -10.01 9.10 3.13
C HIS A 285 -10.33 7.95 4.10
N LYS A 286 -9.57 7.82 5.20
CA LYS A 286 -9.99 6.99 6.34
C LYS A 286 -11.38 7.48 6.80
N PRO A 287 -12.39 6.60 6.90
CA PRO A 287 -13.64 6.97 7.54
C PRO A 287 -13.40 7.49 8.95
N SER A 288 -14.33 8.28 9.49
CA SER A 288 -14.20 8.72 10.89
C SER A 288 -14.14 7.51 11.82
N ASN A 289 -13.42 7.65 12.95
CA ASN A 289 -13.33 6.57 13.94
C ASN A 289 -14.72 6.17 14.47
N SER A 290 -15.67 7.12 14.54
CA SER A 290 -17.08 6.86 14.87
C SER A 290 -17.72 5.91 13.85
N ALA A 291 -17.59 6.21 12.55
CA ALA A 291 -18.12 5.35 11.49
C ALA A 291 -17.48 3.96 11.50
N LEU A 292 -16.16 3.88 11.71
CA LEU A 292 -15.46 2.59 11.83
C LEU A 292 -15.97 1.78 13.02
N LYS A 293 -16.16 2.42 14.18
CA LYS A 293 -16.70 1.77 15.38
C LYS A 293 -18.10 1.23 15.13
N ASP A 294 -18.98 2.02 14.52
CA ASP A 294 -20.35 1.57 14.20
C ASP A 294 -20.32 0.38 13.23
N ILE A 295 -19.49 0.45 12.17
CA ILE A 295 -19.32 -0.63 11.18
C ILE A 295 -18.85 -1.92 11.85
N PHE A 296 -17.78 -1.86 12.64
CA PHE A 296 -17.24 -3.07 13.28
C PHE A 296 -18.14 -3.59 14.38
N GLY A 297 -18.79 -2.72 15.16
CA GLY A 297 -19.75 -3.15 16.17
C GLY A 297 -20.97 -3.85 15.57
N SER A 298 -21.46 -3.40 14.41
CA SER A 298 -22.55 -4.11 13.69
C SER A 298 -22.18 -5.53 13.26
N LEU A 299 -20.90 -5.85 13.20
CA LEU A 299 -20.36 -7.18 12.86
C LEU A 299 -19.88 -7.96 14.10
N GLY A 300 -20.05 -7.43 15.32
CA GLY A 300 -19.50 -8.01 16.55
C GLY A 300 -17.97 -7.99 16.60
N LEU A 301 -17.34 -7.04 15.91
CA LEU A 301 -15.89 -6.86 15.82
C LEU A 301 -15.41 -5.64 16.61
N ASP A 302 -16.06 -5.30 17.71
CA ASP A 302 -15.82 -4.07 18.49
C ASP A 302 -14.36 -3.88 18.94
N ASN A 303 -13.66 -4.99 19.18
CA ASN A 303 -12.26 -5.01 19.63
C ASN A 303 -11.24 -5.08 18.50
N ILE A 304 -11.66 -4.96 17.23
CA ILE A 304 -10.72 -5.03 16.12
C ILE A 304 -9.73 -3.88 16.17
N ASN A 305 -8.45 -4.23 16.11
CA ASN A 305 -7.40 -3.25 15.90
C ASN A 305 -7.59 -2.60 14.51
N LEU A 306 -7.81 -1.28 14.48
CA LEU A 306 -8.03 -0.53 13.24
C LEU A 306 -6.80 -0.56 12.30
N ASP A 307 -5.60 -0.88 12.80
CA ASP A 307 -4.41 -1.08 11.97
C ASP A 307 -4.51 -2.32 11.07
N LEU A 308 -5.46 -3.23 11.36
CA LEU A 308 -5.78 -4.37 10.51
C LEU A 308 -6.53 -3.97 9.23
N ILE A 309 -7.02 -2.73 9.13
CA ILE A 309 -7.60 -2.24 7.89
C ILE A 309 -6.49 -2.14 6.84
N THR A 310 -6.46 -3.11 5.92
CA THR A 310 -5.44 -3.13 4.87
C THR A 310 -5.68 -2.08 3.80
N PHE A 311 -6.92 -1.63 3.64
CA PHE A 311 -7.30 -0.56 2.73
C PHE A 311 -8.65 0.00 3.15
N SER A 312 -8.89 1.28 2.91
CA SER A 312 -10.21 1.90 3.02
C SER A 312 -10.39 2.95 1.93
N LYS A 313 -11.62 3.10 1.46
CA LYS A 313 -12.04 4.15 0.54
C LYS A 313 -13.45 4.57 0.85
N ASN A 314 -13.65 5.88 0.92
CA ASN A 314 -14.97 6.47 0.90
C ASN A 314 -15.34 6.71 -0.57
N HIS A 315 -16.54 6.33 -0.96
CA HIS A 315 -17.05 6.48 -2.31
C HIS A 315 -18.42 7.14 -2.26
N THR A 316 -18.70 7.99 -3.23
CA THR A 316 -20.03 8.57 -3.41
C THR A 316 -20.80 7.72 -4.41
N ALA A 317 -21.97 7.23 -4.03
CA ALA A 317 -22.83 6.45 -4.91
C ALA A 317 -23.16 7.23 -6.19
N LYS A 318 -22.83 6.65 -7.35
CA LYS A 318 -22.99 7.29 -8.67
C LYS A 318 -24.29 6.86 -9.36
N PRO A 319 -24.84 7.65 -10.29
CA PRO A 319 -25.94 7.19 -11.15
C PRO A 319 -25.52 6.01 -12.02
N LYS A 320 -26.51 5.18 -12.38
CA LYS A 320 -26.31 4.08 -13.34
C LYS A 320 -25.78 4.64 -14.67
N GLY A 321 -24.75 4.00 -15.24
CA GLY A 321 -24.11 4.45 -16.48
C GLY A 321 -23.08 5.58 -16.32
N SER A 322 -22.74 6.00 -15.09
CA SER A 322 -21.64 6.94 -14.88
C SER A 322 -20.29 6.34 -15.29
N SER A 323 -19.55 7.03 -16.15
CA SER A 323 -18.22 6.63 -16.67
C SER A 323 -17.06 7.14 -15.82
N SER A 324 -17.32 7.92 -14.76
CA SER A 324 -16.31 8.74 -14.05
C SER A 324 -15.31 7.95 -13.20
N ASN A 325 -14.95 6.71 -13.55
CA ASN A 325 -13.78 5.96 -13.02
C ASN A 325 -13.57 4.58 -13.66
N THR A 326 -14.31 4.19 -14.70
CA THR A 326 -14.17 2.84 -15.24
C THR A 326 -13.23 2.84 -16.43
N THR A 327 -12.12 2.11 -16.32
CA THR A 327 -11.31 1.72 -17.49
C THR A 327 -12.10 0.77 -18.42
N SER A 328 -13.12 0.13 -17.87
CA SER A 328 -14.09 -0.69 -18.57
C SER A 328 -15.29 0.14 -19.05
N LYS A 329 -15.72 -0.03 -20.30
CA LYS A 329 -16.99 0.51 -20.86
C LYS A 329 -18.24 -0.14 -20.23
N SER A 330 -18.16 -0.63 -18.99
CA SER A 330 -19.28 -1.28 -18.30
C SER A 330 -20.33 -0.26 -17.88
N LYS A 331 -21.60 -0.57 -18.14
CA LYS A 331 -22.76 0.21 -17.67
C LYS A 331 -23.10 -0.04 -16.19
N SER A 332 -22.32 -0.88 -15.48
CA SER A 332 -22.52 -1.17 -14.06
C SER A 332 -21.78 -0.17 -13.17
N ASN A 333 -22.41 0.19 -12.04
CA ASN A 333 -21.82 1.13 -11.08
C ASN A 333 -20.80 0.39 -10.21
N LEU A 334 -19.51 0.66 -10.45
CA LEU A 334 -18.40 -0.06 -9.84
C LEU A 334 -17.49 0.87 -9.03
N ILE A 335 -17.14 0.41 -7.83
CA ILE A 335 -16.03 0.95 -7.05
C ILE A 335 -14.78 0.19 -7.47
N GLU A 336 -14.01 0.74 -8.40
CA GLU A 336 -12.74 0.16 -8.79
C GLU A 336 -11.67 0.45 -7.74
N LEU A 337 -11.03 -0.63 -7.27
CA LEU A 337 -9.88 -0.62 -6.37
C LEU A 337 -8.74 -1.39 -7.02
N ARG A 338 -7.58 -0.74 -7.15
CA ARG A 338 -6.34 -1.37 -7.62
C ARG A 338 -5.39 -1.49 -6.43
N THR A 339 -4.95 -2.70 -6.13
CA THR A 339 -3.92 -2.92 -5.11
C THR A 339 -2.53 -2.87 -5.74
N PRO A 340 -1.49 -2.44 -5.01
CA PRO A 340 -0.12 -2.42 -5.51
C PRO A 340 0.54 -3.82 -5.53
N VAL A 341 -0.20 -4.88 -5.22
CA VAL A 341 0.30 -6.25 -5.04
C VAL A 341 -0.37 -7.15 -6.08
N SER A 342 0.37 -8.03 -6.75
CA SER A 342 -0.18 -8.95 -7.77
C SER A 342 -1.28 -9.87 -7.19
N ALA A 343 -2.26 -10.25 -8.01
CA ALA A 343 -3.37 -11.09 -7.59
C ALA A 343 -2.88 -12.47 -7.13
N GLU A 344 -1.80 -12.98 -7.71
CA GLU A 344 -1.09 -14.20 -7.30
C GLU A 344 -0.62 -14.15 -5.85
N ALA A 345 -0.18 -12.99 -5.39
CA ALA A 345 0.32 -12.80 -4.02
C ALA A 345 -0.81 -12.65 -2.99
N VAL A 346 -2.05 -12.40 -3.42
CA VAL A 346 -3.22 -12.22 -2.55
C VAL A 346 -4.12 -13.46 -2.50
N LYS A 347 -4.06 -14.35 -3.51
CA LYS A 347 -4.79 -15.62 -3.43
C LYS A 347 -4.33 -16.40 -2.19
N PRO A 348 -5.25 -16.95 -1.37
CA PRO A 348 -4.86 -17.92 -0.36
C PRO A 348 -4.12 -19.02 -1.10
N LYS A 349 -2.83 -19.22 -0.79
CA LYS A 349 -2.11 -20.39 -1.27
C LYS A 349 -2.90 -21.59 -0.78
N LYS A 350 -3.71 -22.18 -1.67
CA LYS A 350 -3.94 -23.63 -1.60
C LYS A 350 -2.54 -24.19 -1.48
N GLN A 351 -2.29 -25.02 -0.47
CA GLN A 351 -1.18 -25.95 -0.54
C GLN A 351 -1.47 -26.90 -1.70
N THR A 352 -1.30 -26.41 -2.92
CA THR A 352 -1.11 -27.26 -4.08
C THR A 352 0.32 -27.77 -3.96
N LYS A 353 0.45 -29.10 -3.88
CA LYS A 353 1.73 -29.76 -4.12
C LYS A 353 2.33 -29.12 -5.37
N PRO A 354 3.55 -28.54 -5.31
CA PRO A 354 4.10 -27.84 -6.46
C PRO A 354 4.21 -28.81 -7.63
N VAL A 355 3.53 -28.50 -8.73
CA VAL A 355 3.72 -29.14 -10.03
C VAL A 355 5.08 -28.71 -10.54
N ILE A 356 5.88 -29.70 -10.94
CA ILE A 356 7.25 -29.57 -11.39
C ILE A 356 7.21 -29.26 -12.88
N GLU A 357 7.53 -28.03 -13.28
CA GLU A 357 7.96 -27.79 -14.66
C GLU A 357 9.40 -28.28 -14.81
N GLN A 358 9.56 -29.36 -15.57
CA GLN A 358 10.85 -29.89 -15.97
C GLN A 358 11.38 -29.06 -17.13
N ASN A 359 12.39 -28.22 -16.88
CA ASN A 359 13.25 -27.72 -17.94
C ASN A 359 14.70 -28.14 -17.63
N LYS A 360 15.28 -28.91 -18.56
CA LYS A 360 16.66 -29.42 -18.55
C LYS A 360 17.63 -28.38 -19.14
N THR A 361 18.85 -28.30 -18.61
CA THR A 361 20.09 -27.91 -19.34
C THR A 361 21.28 -28.13 -18.36
N GLN A 362 22.25 -29.02 -18.61
CA GLN A 362 23.38 -29.07 -19.56
C GLN A 362 24.60 -28.19 -19.20
N SER A 363 25.73 -28.51 -19.83
CA SER A 363 27.13 -28.50 -19.35
C SER A 363 27.82 -27.14 -19.09
N ASN A 364 27.11 -26.01 -19.09
CA ASN A 364 27.71 -24.66 -19.14
C ASN A 364 27.52 -23.77 -17.90
N GLY A 365 27.25 -24.34 -16.71
CA GLY A 365 27.59 -23.70 -15.43
C GLY A 365 26.71 -22.53 -14.96
N ASN A 366 25.55 -22.84 -14.35
CA ASN A 366 24.86 -22.19 -13.20
C ASN A 366 23.44 -22.80 -13.09
N ASN A 367 22.70 -22.91 -11.98
CA ASN A 367 22.91 -22.74 -10.54
C ASN A 367 21.91 -23.71 -9.87
N LYS A 368 22.35 -24.53 -8.91
CA LYS A 368 21.47 -25.49 -8.23
C LYS A 368 20.68 -24.75 -7.14
N THR A 369 19.38 -24.57 -7.33
CA THR A 369 18.49 -23.91 -6.35
C THR A 369 18.13 -24.88 -5.24
N VAL A 370 18.68 -24.64 -4.05
CA VAL A 370 18.26 -25.31 -2.81
C VAL A 370 17.06 -24.58 -2.25
N LYS A 371 16.03 -25.33 -1.84
CA LYS A 371 15.02 -24.84 -0.92
C LYS A 371 15.39 -25.33 0.47
N VAL A 372 15.57 -24.41 1.41
CA VAL A 372 15.73 -24.69 2.83
C VAL A 372 14.54 -24.06 3.52
N ASP A 373 13.70 -24.84 4.18
CA ASP A 373 12.57 -24.30 4.95
C ASP A 373 13.13 -23.61 6.21
N VAL A 374 12.98 -22.28 6.27
CA VAL A 374 13.42 -21.46 7.42
C VAL A 374 12.21 -21.20 8.31
N THR A 375 11.65 -22.29 8.85
CA THR A 375 10.37 -22.27 9.60
C THR A 375 10.50 -21.79 11.05
N ASP A 376 11.72 -21.62 11.57
CA ASP A 376 11.97 -21.33 13.00
C ASP A 376 12.54 -19.92 13.26
N GLY A 377 12.64 -19.05 12.25
CA GLY A 377 13.25 -17.72 12.40
C GLY A 377 14.76 -17.76 12.74
N MET A 378 15.44 -18.86 12.39
CA MET A 378 16.88 -19.03 12.53
C MET A 378 17.59 -18.75 11.21
N ALA A 379 18.84 -18.30 11.23
CA ALA A 379 19.64 -18.28 10.00
C ALA A 379 20.10 -19.71 9.66
N VAL A 380 20.36 -20.01 8.39
CA VAL A 380 20.74 -21.38 7.98
C VAL A 380 21.95 -21.37 7.05
N ILE A 381 22.99 -22.11 7.42
CA ILE A 381 24.07 -22.50 6.53
C ILE A 381 23.74 -23.91 6.04
N TYR A 382 23.43 -24.03 4.76
CA TYR A 382 23.11 -25.30 4.12
C TYR A 382 24.23 -25.70 3.17
N THR A 383 24.69 -26.95 3.26
CA THR A 383 25.66 -27.52 2.34
C THR A 383 25.08 -28.77 1.66
N PHE A 384 25.05 -28.75 0.33
CA PHE A 384 24.91 -29.97 -0.47
C PHE A 384 26.30 -30.50 -0.82
N GLN A 385 26.62 -31.70 -0.34
CA GLN A 385 27.92 -32.32 -0.56
C GLN A 385 28.00 -33.00 -1.91
N ASP A 386 29.08 -32.72 -2.63
CA ASP A 386 29.58 -33.58 -3.69
C ASP A 386 30.63 -34.51 -3.11
N THR A 387 30.37 -35.82 -3.22
CA THR A 387 31.22 -36.89 -2.70
C THR A 387 31.98 -37.64 -3.80
N GLU A 388 31.72 -37.32 -5.07
CA GLU A 388 32.13 -38.11 -6.23
C GLU A 388 33.05 -37.30 -7.15
N TYR A 389 34.23 -36.95 -6.61
CA TYR A 389 35.29 -36.26 -7.33
C TYR A 389 36.67 -36.83 -6.97
N GLY A 390 37.65 -36.69 -7.87
CA GLY A 390 39.00 -37.22 -7.68
C GLY A 390 39.76 -36.53 -6.54
N PRO A 391 40.85 -37.14 -6.04
CA PRO A 391 41.56 -36.67 -4.87
C PRO A 391 42.14 -35.25 -4.99
N HIS A 392 42.37 -34.81 -6.23
CA HIS A 392 42.90 -33.50 -6.60
C HIS A 392 41.95 -32.64 -7.43
N ASP A 393 40.75 -33.15 -7.71
CA ASP A 393 39.79 -32.47 -8.57
C ASP A 393 38.95 -31.49 -7.77
N ALA A 394 38.48 -30.44 -8.43
CA ALA A 394 37.39 -29.65 -7.89
C ALA A 394 36.13 -30.54 -7.79
N PRO A 395 35.29 -30.37 -6.74
CA PRO A 395 33.95 -30.94 -6.76
C PRO A 395 33.22 -30.47 -8.03
N LYS A 396 32.23 -31.18 -8.52
CA LYS A 396 31.45 -30.83 -9.70
C LYS A 396 30.13 -30.16 -9.33
N VAL A 397 29.42 -30.69 -8.33
CA VAL A 397 28.01 -30.34 -8.07
C VAL A 397 27.70 -29.82 -6.66
N GLY A 398 28.69 -29.82 -5.77
CA GLY A 398 28.50 -29.48 -4.38
C GLY A 398 28.58 -27.98 -4.13
N TYR A 399 27.79 -27.48 -3.18
CA TYR A 399 27.72 -26.07 -2.85
C TYR A 399 27.30 -25.84 -1.40
N THR A 400 27.63 -24.67 -0.87
CA THR A 400 27.16 -24.15 0.41
C THR A 400 26.43 -22.83 0.19
N VAL A 401 25.35 -22.60 0.94
CA VAL A 401 24.54 -21.37 0.93
C VAL A 401 24.28 -20.93 2.35
N PHE A 402 24.41 -19.63 2.61
CA PHE A 402 24.00 -19.00 3.87
C PHE A 402 22.74 -18.16 3.66
N TYR A 403 21.67 -18.48 4.38
CA TYR A 403 20.40 -17.76 4.41
C TYR A 403 20.25 -16.99 5.73
N ASP A 404 19.69 -15.79 5.67
CA ASP A 404 19.27 -15.07 6.88
C ASP A 404 18.01 -15.68 7.50
N HIS A 405 17.63 -15.16 8.67
CA HIS A 405 16.44 -15.62 9.41
C HIS A 405 15.09 -15.29 8.73
N LEU A 406 15.12 -14.60 7.59
CA LEU A 406 13.96 -14.27 6.76
C LEU A 406 13.94 -15.09 5.45
N GLY A 407 14.90 -15.99 5.25
CA GLY A 407 15.03 -16.82 4.06
C GLY A 407 15.75 -16.14 2.88
N ASN A 408 16.35 -14.95 3.07
CA ASN A 408 17.13 -14.31 2.02
C ASN A 408 18.51 -14.98 1.91
N LYS A 409 18.93 -15.31 0.68
CA LYS A 409 20.27 -15.81 0.40
C LYS A 409 21.31 -14.70 0.58
N LEU A 410 22.22 -14.88 1.53
CA LEU A 410 23.31 -13.93 1.82
C LEU A 410 24.61 -14.24 1.05
N TYR A 411 24.94 -15.52 0.87
CA TYR A 411 26.16 -15.94 0.18
C TYR A 411 26.07 -17.40 -0.28
N SER A 412 26.76 -17.76 -1.37
CA SER A 412 26.91 -19.15 -1.80
C SER A 412 28.22 -19.39 -2.54
N PHE A 413 28.78 -20.58 -2.38
CA PHE A 413 30.04 -20.98 -3.01
C PHE A 413 30.09 -22.50 -3.21
N LYS A 414 31.08 -22.94 -3.99
CA LYS A 414 31.26 -24.34 -4.37
C LYS A 414 31.95 -25.13 -3.26
N THR A 415 31.42 -26.30 -2.93
CA THR A 415 31.96 -27.15 -1.86
C THR A 415 31.93 -28.63 -2.20
N GLY A 416 32.69 -29.44 -1.49
CA GLY A 416 32.63 -30.90 -1.61
C GLY A 416 33.09 -31.58 -0.33
N SER A 417 32.82 -32.86 -0.19
CA SER A 417 33.31 -33.66 0.93
C SER A 417 33.65 -35.05 0.45
N ARG A 418 34.80 -35.59 0.82
CA ARG A 418 35.18 -36.96 0.46
C ARG A 418 35.81 -37.66 1.64
N VAL A 419 35.46 -38.92 1.83
CA VAL A 419 36.11 -39.83 2.78
C VAL A 419 37.26 -40.60 2.12
N SER A 420 38.29 -40.88 2.89
CA SER A 420 39.32 -41.88 2.60
C SER A 420 39.26 -43.01 3.63
N SER A 421 40.07 -44.06 3.45
CA SER A 421 40.19 -45.20 4.38
C SER A 421 40.50 -44.81 5.83
N LYS A 422 41.10 -43.63 6.06
CA LYS A 422 41.41 -43.12 7.41
C LYS A 422 40.24 -42.34 8.05
N SER A 423 39.09 -42.25 7.37
CA SER A 423 37.96 -41.42 7.83
C SER A 423 37.10 -42.18 8.83
N LYS A 424 36.53 -41.46 9.80
CA LYS A 424 35.50 -42.05 10.66
C LYS A 424 34.33 -42.56 9.81
N LYS A 425 33.67 -43.62 10.25
CA LYS A 425 32.46 -44.15 9.60
C LYS A 425 31.43 -43.01 9.45
N ASN A 426 30.88 -42.87 8.24
CA ASN A 426 29.89 -41.84 7.90
C ASN A 426 30.41 -40.38 8.07
N ALA A 427 31.71 -40.14 7.88
CA ALA A 427 32.32 -38.81 8.05
C ALA A 427 31.83 -37.76 7.04
N ASP A 428 31.32 -38.14 5.87
CA ASP A 428 30.73 -37.27 4.85
C ASP A 428 29.18 -37.30 4.83
N GLY A 429 28.54 -38.15 5.65
CA GLY A 429 27.10 -38.31 5.68
C GLY A 429 26.31 -37.09 6.17
N PRO A 430 24.97 -37.13 6.14
CA PRO A 430 24.15 -35.97 6.45
C PRO A 430 24.34 -35.50 7.91
N PHE A 431 24.00 -34.25 8.17
CA PHE A 431 24.08 -33.62 9.49
C PHE A 431 23.06 -32.49 9.62
N SER A 432 22.49 -32.32 10.81
CA SER A 432 21.71 -31.14 11.18
C SER A 432 22.04 -30.76 12.61
N GLY A 433 22.44 -29.51 12.81
CA GLY A 433 22.86 -28.99 14.10
C GLY A 433 23.08 -27.49 14.04
N PHE A 434 24.04 -26.98 14.78
CA PHE A 434 24.30 -25.54 14.87
C PHE A 434 25.75 -25.20 14.54
N TYR A 435 25.93 -24.01 13.97
CA TYR A 435 27.21 -23.33 14.02
C TYR A 435 27.60 -23.02 15.48
N THR A 436 28.88 -23.17 15.81
CA THR A 436 29.41 -22.87 17.15
C THR A 436 30.29 -21.63 17.13
N TYR A 437 31.46 -21.67 16.49
CA TYR A 437 32.38 -20.54 16.40
C TYR A 437 33.27 -20.57 15.15
N ILE A 438 33.97 -19.48 14.86
CA ILE A 438 34.97 -19.39 13.79
C ILE A 438 36.36 -19.50 14.43
N ALA A 439 37.20 -20.37 13.89
CA ALA A 439 38.63 -20.41 14.22
C ALA A 439 39.45 -19.87 13.05
N GLY A 440 40.49 -19.08 13.34
CA GLY A 440 41.34 -18.45 12.33
C GLY A 440 40.83 -17.07 11.90
N GLY A 441 40.97 -16.72 10.61
CA GLY A 441 40.41 -15.48 10.02
C GLY A 441 41.42 -14.38 9.66
N LYS A 442 42.73 -14.67 9.67
CA LYS A 442 43.81 -13.81 9.13
C LYS A 442 44.86 -14.71 8.49
N ARG A 443 45.58 -14.23 7.45
CA ARG A 443 46.65 -15.00 6.75
C ARG A 443 47.70 -15.64 7.67
N ASN A 444 47.86 -15.13 8.90
CA ASN A 444 48.81 -15.63 9.91
C ASN A 444 48.16 -16.52 10.99
N SER A 445 46.93 -17.02 10.78
CA SER A 445 46.28 -17.90 11.74
C SER A 445 47.06 -19.21 11.90
N LYS A 446 47.39 -19.61 13.13
CA LYS A 446 48.06 -20.88 13.48
C LYS A 446 47.15 -22.11 13.29
N LEU A 447 46.41 -22.19 12.18
CA LEU A 447 45.68 -23.39 11.81
C LEU A 447 46.62 -24.31 11.03
N GLY A 448 46.57 -25.62 11.31
CA GLY A 448 47.37 -26.58 10.56
C GLY A 448 47.00 -26.56 9.07
N ALA A 449 47.98 -26.92 8.22
CA ALA A 449 47.85 -26.90 6.75
C ALA A 449 46.57 -27.59 6.22
N ALA A 450 46.05 -28.59 6.93
CA ALA A 450 44.79 -29.25 6.61
C ALA A 450 43.56 -28.33 6.56
N TYR A 451 43.56 -27.21 7.29
CA TYR A 451 42.41 -26.33 7.48
C TYR A 451 42.54 -24.97 6.77
N GLY A 452 43.73 -24.62 6.30
CA GLY A 452 43.99 -23.34 5.65
C GLY A 452 43.90 -22.18 6.64
N THR A 453 43.28 -21.06 6.23
CA THR A 453 43.26 -19.81 7.00
C THR A 453 42.05 -19.66 7.94
N THR A 454 40.95 -20.36 7.65
CA THR A 454 39.70 -20.23 8.39
C THR A 454 38.95 -21.56 8.46
N LYS A 455 38.40 -21.87 9.64
CA LYS A 455 37.55 -23.03 9.87
C LYS A 455 36.29 -22.64 10.63
N ILE A 456 35.13 -23.01 10.09
CA ILE A 456 33.82 -22.78 10.70
C ILE A 456 33.42 -24.04 11.47
N MET A 457 33.28 -23.87 12.78
CA MET A 457 32.95 -24.94 13.70
C MET A 457 31.42 -25.15 13.81
N THR A 458 30.97 -26.39 13.96
CA THR A 458 29.58 -26.82 14.10
C THR A 458 29.40 -27.72 15.34
N THR A 459 28.19 -28.20 15.61
CA THR A 459 27.94 -29.19 16.66
C THR A 459 28.14 -30.63 16.18
N ASP A 460 28.77 -30.85 15.02
CA ASP A 460 28.98 -32.20 14.49
C ASP A 460 30.02 -32.96 15.32
N SER A 461 29.58 -33.97 16.07
CA SER A 461 30.43 -34.80 16.94
C SER A 461 31.49 -35.60 16.18
N ARG A 462 31.35 -35.73 14.86
CA ARG A 462 32.38 -36.32 13.98
C ARG A 462 33.55 -35.37 13.72
N ALA A 463 33.49 -34.14 14.24
CA ALA A 463 34.44 -33.06 14.03
C ALA A 463 34.62 -32.75 12.53
N ARG A 464 33.50 -32.60 11.82
CA ARG A 464 33.44 -32.28 10.39
C ARG A 464 33.05 -30.82 10.22
N TRP A 465 34.00 -30.02 9.73
CA TRP A 465 33.91 -28.57 9.72
C TRP A 465 33.85 -28.04 8.28
N VAL A 466 33.53 -26.76 8.11
CA VAL A 466 33.69 -26.07 6.82
C VAL A 466 35.04 -25.36 6.80
N HIS A 467 35.91 -25.74 5.86
CA HIS A 467 37.25 -25.16 5.76
C HIS A 467 37.89 -25.28 4.38
N GLY A 468 38.99 -24.55 4.21
CA GLY A 468 39.89 -24.67 3.06
C GLY A 468 41.14 -25.48 3.36
N GLY A 469 42.27 -25.12 2.76
CA GLY A 469 43.56 -25.81 2.94
C GLY A 469 43.61 -27.29 2.55
N GLY A 470 44.67 -27.98 2.93
CA GLY A 470 44.91 -29.38 2.58
C GLY A 470 46.36 -29.72 2.80
N SER A 471 46.64 -30.64 3.72
CA SER A 471 48.02 -31.06 4.02
C SER A 471 48.70 -31.53 2.74
N GLY A 472 49.89 -31.01 2.43
CA GLY A 472 50.66 -31.37 1.23
C GLY A 472 50.17 -30.76 -0.08
N LEU A 473 49.38 -29.68 -0.02
CA LEU A 473 49.32 -28.71 -1.12
C LEU A 473 50.60 -27.86 -1.09
N SER A 474 51.03 -27.35 -2.25
CA SER A 474 52.19 -26.45 -2.35
C SER A 474 52.00 -25.18 -1.52
N ASP A 475 50.81 -24.59 -1.60
CA ASP A 475 50.38 -23.50 -0.72
C ASP A 475 48.95 -23.78 -0.20
N PRO A 476 48.80 -24.31 1.03
CA PRO A 476 47.50 -24.55 1.64
C PRO A 476 46.81 -23.27 2.16
N TYR A 477 47.50 -22.13 2.17
CA TYR A 477 46.99 -20.85 2.67
C TYR A 477 46.64 -19.85 1.56
N ALA A 478 46.94 -20.18 0.30
CA ALA A 478 46.48 -19.43 -0.88
C ALA A 478 44.96 -19.22 -0.86
N GLU A 479 44.49 -18.06 -1.31
CA GLU A 479 43.06 -17.73 -1.41
C GLU A 479 42.28 -18.73 -2.25
N LYS A 480 42.90 -19.16 -3.36
CA LYS A 480 42.44 -20.23 -4.24
C LYS A 480 43.46 -21.36 -4.27
N GLN A 481 43.46 -22.18 -3.24
CA GLN A 481 44.33 -23.35 -3.13
C GLN A 481 43.85 -24.52 -4.00
N GLY A 482 44.76 -25.45 -4.28
CA GLY A 482 44.41 -26.72 -4.93
C GLY A 482 43.36 -27.51 -4.14
N TRP A 483 42.68 -28.43 -4.83
CA TRP A 483 41.73 -29.32 -4.18
C TRP A 483 42.45 -30.54 -3.60
N ARG A 484 42.17 -30.82 -2.33
CA ARG A 484 42.62 -32.04 -1.67
C ARG A 484 41.54 -32.52 -0.73
N VAL A 485 41.35 -33.84 -0.72
CA VAL A 485 40.34 -34.49 0.12
C VAL A 485 40.62 -34.27 1.61
N THR A 486 39.58 -34.01 2.38
CA THR A 486 39.68 -33.63 3.80
C THR A 486 38.83 -34.54 4.69
N MET A 487 39.01 -35.85 4.59
CA MET A 487 38.53 -36.82 5.58
C MET A 487 37.04 -36.66 5.97
N GLY A 488 36.18 -36.27 5.03
CA GLY A 488 34.76 -36.00 5.26
C GLY A 488 34.40 -34.60 5.79
N CYS A 489 35.31 -33.63 5.86
CA CYS A 489 34.96 -32.23 6.11
C CYS A 489 34.28 -31.61 4.88
N THR A 490 33.59 -30.49 5.09
CA THR A 490 33.08 -29.65 4.00
C THR A 490 34.21 -28.78 3.47
N ARG A 491 34.67 -29.07 2.26
CA ARG A 491 35.84 -28.44 1.64
C ARG A 491 35.43 -27.31 0.69
N ALA A 492 36.10 -26.16 0.79
CA ALA A 492 35.88 -24.99 -0.06
C ALA A 492 37.13 -24.12 -0.21
N GLN A 493 37.20 -23.18 -1.16
CA GLN A 493 38.36 -22.29 -1.28
C GLN A 493 38.55 -21.42 -0.03
N ASN A 494 39.79 -21.09 0.35
CA ASN A 494 40.07 -20.33 1.57
C ASN A 494 39.33 -18.98 1.56
N ILE A 495 39.33 -18.30 0.39
CA ILE A 495 38.60 -17.05 0.21
C ILE A 495 37.08 -17.19 0.42
N ASP A 496 36.49 -18.30 0.02
CA ASP A 496 35.06 -18.54 0.19
C ASP A 496 34.70 -18.79 1.67
N VAL A 497 35.55 -19.51 2.39
CA VAL A 497 35.36 -19.75 3.83
C VAL A 497 35.58 -18.47 4.64
N GLU A 498 36.55 -17.64 4.27
CA GLU A 498 36.77 -16.33 4.87
C GLU A 498 35.58 -15.39 4.64
N ASN A 499 35.05 -15.36 3.42
CA ASN A 499 33.85 -14.57 3.10
C ASN A 499 32.63 -15.07 3.87
N LEU A 500 32.43 -16.39 3.99
CA LEU A 500 31.38 -16.95 4.82
C LEU A 500 31.58 -16.58 6.29
N ALA A 501 32.80 -16.66 6.83
CA ALA A 501 33.11 -16.27 8.19
C ALA A 501 32.83 -14.77 8.44
N LYS A 502 33.16 -13.91 7.47
CA LYS A 502 32.82 -12.48 7.50
C LYS A 502 31.30 -12.28 7.53
N LYS A 503 30.54 -12.98 6.68
CA LYS A 503 29.07 -12.93 6.68
C LYS A 503 28.46 -13.42 7.98
N ILE A 504 28.99 -14.50 8.56
CA ILE A 504 28.56 -15.01 9.87
C ILE A 504 28.85 -13.98 10.97
N THR A 505 30.04 -13.35 10.96
CA THR A 505 30.44 -12.35 11.95
C THR A 505 29.58 -11.09 11.83
N GLU A 506 29.37 -10.58 10.62
CA GLU A 506 28.46 -9.46 10.34
C GLU A 506 27.02 -9.79 10.77
N PHE A 507 26.55 -11.00 10.46
CA PHE A 507 25.22 -11.46 10.85
C PHE A 507 25.07 -11.58 12.36
N LYS A 508 26.04 -12.18 13.07
CA LYS A 508 26.02 -12.30 14.53
C LYS A 508 26.18 -10.96 15.23
N LYS A 509 26.93 -10.01 14.65
CA LYS A 509 26.99 -8.63 15.13
C LYS A 509 25.63 -7.94 15.01
N GLN A 510 24.93 -8.16 13.88
CA GLN A 510 23.62 -7.56 13.63
C GLN A 510 22.47 -8.25 14.37
N TYR A 511 22.58 -9.57 14.60
CA TYR A 511 21.53 -10.42 15.18
C TYR A 511 22.11 -11.40 16.21
N PRO A 512 22.64 -10.90 17.36
CA PRO A 512 23.41 -11.72 18.31
C PRO A 512 22.60 -12.88 18.92
N LYS A 513 21.28 -12.70 19.08
CA LYS A 513 20.35 -13.68 19.66
C LYS A 513 19.88 -14.75 18.67
N ILE A 514 20.09 -14.57 17.37
CA ILE A 514 19.62 -15.53 16.36
C ILE A 514 20.63 -16.67 16.24
N LYS A 515 20.15 -17.91 16.41
CA LYS A 515 20.95 -19.12 16.19
C LYS A 515 21.15 -19.36 14.69
N ILE A 516 22.28 -19.93 14.33
CA ILE A 516 22.61 -20.29 12.95
C ILE A 516 22.60 -21.83 12.87
N LYS A 517 21.60 -22.38 12.19
CA LYS A 517 21.49 -23.81 11.93
C LYS A 517 22.49 -24.20 10.86
N TYR A 518 23.22 -25.30 11.05
CA TYR A 518 24.09 -25.88 10.04
C TYR A 518 23.50 -27.20 9.56
N ILE A 519 23.29 -27.30 8.26
CA ILE A 519 22.72 -28.47 7.60
C ILE A 519 23.71 -28.98 6.56
N ARG A 520 24.08 -30.25 6.65
CA ARG A 520 24.83 -30.97 5.63
C ARG A 520 23.95 -32.03 5.04
N ASP A 521 23.69 -31.92 3.74
CA ASP A 521 22.92 -32.90 2.99
C ASP A 521 23.87 -33.67 2.06
N SER A 522 23.67 -34.99 2.03
CA SER A 522 24.30 -35.89 1.06
C SER A 522 23.18 -36.52 0.24
N LYS A 523 23.29 -36.47 -1.08
CA LYS A 523 22.35 -37.12 -2.03
C LYS A 523 20.93 -36.55 -2.07
N GLY A 524 20.66 -35.33 -1.59
CA GLY A 524 19.33 -34.72 -1.71
C GLY A 524 18.32 -35.36 -0.75
N THR A 525 18.79 -36.03 0.30
CA THR A 525 17.97 -36.83 1.22
C THR A 525 17.21 -35.98 2.23
N TYR A 526 17.50 -34.68 2.30
CA TYR A 526 16.62 -33.69 2.92
C TYR A 526 15.84 -32.88 1.88
N PRO A 527 14.65 -33.34 1.44
CA PRO A 527 13.69 -32.49 0.74
C PRO A 527 12.48 -32.16 1.64
N LYS A 528 12.19 -30.84 1.69
CA LYS A 528 11.11 -30.13 2.40
C LYS A 528 11.48 -29.72 3.81
#